data_AF-U4VB49-F1
#
_entry.id   AF-U4VB49-F1
#
_cell.length_a   1.000
_cell.length_b   1.000
_cell.length_c   1.000
_cell.angle_alpha   90.00
_cell.angle_beta   90.00
_cell.angle_gamma   90.00
#
_symmetry.space_group_name_H-M   'P 1'
#
loop_
_entity.id
_entity.type
_entity.pdbx_description
1 polymer ?
#
loop_
_entity_poly.entity_id
_entity_poly.type
_entity_poly.pdbx_seq_one_letter_code
_entity_poly.pdbx_strand_id
1 'polypeptide(L)' 'MEMPIITSTVPGCRDTVEEGKNGLLVPPPRDPAALAAAMRKLAERPDLIKEMGKNSRKIAKQRFDDKRSNRRVIDALHL' A
#
# COMPACT_ATOMS: atom_id res chain seq x y z
N MET A 1 7.76 -5.81 9.03
CA MET A 1 7.62 -6.32 7.65
C MET A 1 7.70 -5.16 6.67
N GLU A 2 8.27 -5.42 5.50
CA GLU A 2 8.34 -4.50 4.36
C GLU A 2 8.06 -5.30 3.08
N MET A 3 6.87 -5.15 2.52
CA MET A 3 6.40 -5.92 1.36
C MET A 3 5.69 -4.98 0.37
N PRO A 4 5.76 -5.27 -0.94
CA PRO A 4 4.90 -4.63 -1.92
C PRO A 4 3.43 -4.98 -1.66
N ILE A 5 2.53 -4.10 -2.10
CA ILE A 5 1.08 -4.30 -1.99
C ILE A 5 0.51 -4.63 -3.37
N ILE A 6 -0.38 -5.61 -3.46
CA ILE A 6 -1.32 -5.72 -4.58
C ILE A 6 -2.72 -5.56 -4.00
N THR A 7 -3.48 -4.57 -4.46
CA THR A 7 -4.84 -4.31 -3.95
C THR A 7 -5.74 -3.73 -5.04
N SER A 8 -7.02 -3.57 -4.75
CA SER A 8 -7.99 -3.01 -5.69
C SER A 8 -8.08 -1.49 -5.62
N THR A 9 -8.62 -0.84 -6.66
CA THR A 9 -8.82 0.62 -6.69
C THR A 9 -10.07 1.10 -5.92
N VAL A 10 -10.63 0.27 -5.04
CA VAL A 10 -11.77 0.68 -4.19
C VAL A 10 -11.33 1.73 -3.16
N PRO A 11 -12.24 2.63 -2.73
CA PRO A 11 -11.94 3.62 -1.69
C PRO A 11 -11.35 2.97 -0.41
N GLY A 12 -10.42 3.66 0.25
CA GLY A 12 -9.69 3.12 1.40
C GLY A 12 -8.50 2.24 0.99
N CYS A 13 -8.70 1.23 0.14
CA CYS A 13 -7.59 0.38 -0.34
C CYS A 13 -6.59 1.18 -1.19
N ARG A 14 -7.12 1.98 -2.12
CA ARG A 14 -6.30 2.82 -3.02
C ARG A 14 -5.42 3.81 -2.26
N ASP A 15 -5.87 4.32 -1.12
CA ASP A 15 -5.21 5.43 -0.40
C ASP A 15 -3.87 5.00 0.24
N THR A 16 -3.67 3.69 0.38
CA THR A 16 -2.45 3.08 0.93
C THR A 16 -1.38 2.78 -0.15
N VAL A 17 -1.72 2.93 -1.43
CA VAL A 17 -0.86 2.56 -2.56
C VAL A 17 -0.62 3.74 -3.49
N GLU A 18 0.65 4.04 -3.71
CA GLU A 18 1.16 4.82 -4.82
C GLU A 18 1.59 3.85 -5.93
N GLU A 19 0.82 3.83 -7.03
CA GLU A 19 0.99 2.90 -8.16
C GLU A 19 2.43 2.89 -8.67
N GLY A 20 3.01 1.69 -8.78
CA GLY A 20 4.38 1.50 -9.26
C GLY A 20 5.48 1.86 -8.25
N LYS A 21 5.15 2.49 -7.11
CA LYS A 21 6.12 2.91 -6.11
C LYS A 21 6.19 1.99 -4.91
N ASN A 22 5.04 1.64 -4.33
CA ASN A 22 4.97 0.72 -3.18
C ASN A 22 3.99 -0.45 -3.40
N GLY A 23 3.30 -0.45 -4.52
CA GLY A 23 2.39 -1.52 -4.89
C GLY A 23 1.82 -1.37 -6.30
N LEU A 24 0.92 -2.29 -6.63
CA LEU A 24 0.20 -2.37 -7.89
C LEU A 24 -1.31 -2.41 -7.60
N LEU A 25 -2.07 -1.67 -8.38
CA LEU A 25 -3.52 -1.58 -8.30
C LEU A 25 -4.18 -2.44 -9.37
N VAL A 26 -5.20 -3.18 -8.95
CA VAL A 26 -6.03 -4.02 -9.82
C VAL A 26 -7.43 -3.39 -9.94
N PRO A 27 -7.96 -3.16 -11.16
CA PRO A 27 -9.28 -2.55 -11.33
C PRO A 27 -10.42 -3.50 -10.91
N PRO A 28 -11.52 -2.99 -10.34
CA PRO A 28 -12.74 -3.75 -10.07
C PRO A 28 -13.68 -3.84 -11.31
N PRO A 29 -14.65 -4.78 -11.32
CA PRO A 29 -14.83 -5.88 -10.36
C PRO A 29 -14.13 -7.18 -10.79
N ARG A 30 -13.63 -7.95 -9.80
CA ARG A 30 -13.14 -9.34 -9.89
C ARG A 30 -12.44 -9.69 -11.21
N ASP A 31 -11.23 -9.18 -11.38
CA ASP A 31 -10.36 -9.51 -12.52
C ASP A 31 -9.17 -10.41 -12.06
N PRO A 32 -9.32 -11.74 -12.08
CA PRO A 32 -8.23 -12.67 -11.76
C PRO A 32 -7.05 -12.55 -12.72
N ALA A 33 -7.28 -12.18 -13.98
CA ALA A 33 -6.21 -12.06 -14.97
C ALA A 33 -5.29 -10.88 -14.64
N ALA A 34 -5.87 -9.73 -14.29
CA ALA A 34 -5.12 -8.56 -13.84
C ALA A 34 -4.38 -8.83 -12.51
N LEU A 35 -5.02 -9.53 -11.56
CA LEU A 35 -4.36 -9.95 -10.32
C LEU A 35 -3.17 -10.88 -10.60
N ALA A 36 -3.35 -11.89 -11.45
CA ALA A 36 -2.30 -12.83 -11.82
C ALA A 36 -1.16 -12.13 -12.56
N ALA A 37 -1.45 -11.13 -13.40
CA ALA A 37 -0.43 -10.33 -14.08
C ALA A 37 0.38 -9.49 -13.09
N ALA A 38 -0.26 -8.87 -12.09
CA ALA A 38 0.43 -8.13 -11.04
C ALA A 38 1.33 -9.03 -10.18
N MET A 39 0.85 -10.23 -9.83
CA MET A 39 1.64 -11.24 -9.11
C MET A 39 2.84 -11.70 -9.94
N ARG A 40 2.65 -12.03 -11.22
CA ARG A 40 3.74 -12.43 -12.13
C ARG A 40 4.80 -11.34 -12.26
N LYS A 41 4.38 -10.10 -12.45
CA LYS A 41 5.29 -8.95 -12.54
C LYS A 41 6.21 -8.86 -11.32
N LEU A 42 5.69 -9.05 -10.10
CA LEU A 42 6.52 -9.04 -8.90
C LEU A 42 7.40 -10.29 -8.78
N ALA A 43 6.87 -11.47 -9.12
CA ALA A 43 7.64 -12.72 -9.07
C ALA A 43 8.84 -12.71 -10.05
N GLU A 44 8.68 -12.11 -11.23
CA GLU A 44 9.72 -11.98 -12.25
C GLU A 44 10.71 -10.83 -11.97
N ARG A 45 10.39 -9.94 -11.03
CA ARG A 45 11.16 -8.72 -10.70
C ARG A 45 11.43 -8.62 -9.19
N PRO A 46 12.34 -9.45 -8.65
CA PRO A 46 12.69 -9.41 -7.23
C PRO A 46 13.34 -8.09 -6.78
N ASP A 47 13.89 -7.32 -7.73
CA ASP A 47 14.32 -5.94 -7.52
C ASP A 47 13.15 -5.03 -7.11
N LEU A 48 12.03 -5.12 -7.82
CA LEU A 48 10.82 -4.35 -7.51
C LEU A 48 10.25 -4.73 -6.15
N ILE A 49 10.30 -6.02 -5.75
CA ILE A 49 9.85 -6.45 -4.42
C ILE A 49 10.60 -5.69 -3.32
N LYS A 50 11.94 -5.62 -3.42
CA LYS A 50 12.77 -4.92 -2.42
C LYS A 50 12.52 -3.42 -2.43
N GLU A 51 12.45 -2.80 -3.59
CA GLU A 51 12.24 -1.36 -3.72
C GLU A 51 10.85 -0.95 -3.20
N MET A 52 9.81 -1.62 -3.69
CA MET A 52 8.43 -1.35 -3.30
C MET A 52 8.19 -1.66 -1.82
N GLY A 53 8.80 -2.73 -1.28
CA GLY A 53 8.72 -3.05 0.15
C GLY A 53 9.28 -1.92 1.02
N LYS A 54 10.47 -1.41 0.70
CA LYS A 54 11.07 -0.26 1.41
C LYS A 54 10.19 0.99 1.32
N ASN A 55 9.64 1.27 0.14
CA ASN A 55 8.71 2.38 -0.06
C ASN A 55 7.42 2.21 0.75
N SER A 56 6.84 1.00 0.80
CA SER A 56 5.69 0.67 1.65
C SER A 56 5.98 0.97 3.11
N ARG A 57 7.15 0.56 3.62
CA ARG A 57 7.55 0.84 5.00
C ARG A 57 7.70 2.33 5.28
N LYS A 58 8.28 3.08 4.34
CA LYS A 58 8.42 4.54 4.44
C LYS A 58 7.06 5.24 4.47
N ILE A 59 6.16 4.89 3.55
CA ILE A 59 4.80 5.46 3.49
C ILE A 59 4.03 5.12 4.76
N ALA A 60 4.11 3.88 5.25
CA ALA A 60 3.46 3.45 6.47
C ALA A 60 3.88 4.29 7.68
N LYS A 61 5.19 4.49 7.88
CA LYS A 61 5.71 5.34 8.96
C LYS A 61 5.30 6.81 8.83
N GLN A 62 5.14 7.32 7.61
CA GLN A 62 4.80 8.73 7.39
C GLN A 62 3.31 9.02 7.58
N ARG A 63 2.44 8.10 7.14
CA ARG A 63 0.98 8.29 7.09
C ARG A 63 0.23 7.63 8.24
N PHE A 64 0.73 6.53 8.77
CA PHE A 64 0.02 5.66 9.71
C PHE A 64 0.82 5.43 11.00
N ASP A 65 1.52 6.46 11.48
CA ASP A 65 2.16 6.41 12.79
C ASP A 65 1.10 6.50 13.91
N ASP A 66 1.01 5.47 14.75
CA ASP A 66 -0.01 5.35 15.79
C ASP A 66 0.03 6.52 16.79
N LYS A 67 1.22 7.03 17.13
CA LYS A 67 1.34 8.16 18.06
C LYS A 67 0.76 9.42 17.43
N ARG A 68 1.06 9.65 16.15
CA ARG A 68 0.53 10.79 15.39
C ARG A 68 -0.99 10.68 15.22
N SER A 69 -1.50 9.49 14.91
CA SER A 69 -2.93 9.23 14.77
C SER A 69 -3.68 9.44 16.09
N ASN A 70 -3.18 8.88 17.19
CA ASN A 70 -3.78 9.05 18.52
C ASN A 70 -3.76 10.51 18.96
N ARG A 71 -2.65 11.22 18.70
CA ARG A 71 -2.54 12.64 19.06
C ARG A 71 -3.61 13.48 18.38
N ARG A 72 -3.90 13.23 17.10
CA ARG A 72 -4.97 13.92 16.37
C ARG A 72 -6.35 13.70 16.99
N VAL A 73 -6.62 12.48 17.45
CA VAL A 73 -7.90 12.17 18.11
C VAL A 73 -7.99 12.87 19.47
N ILE A 74 -6.92 12.83 20.27
CA ILE A 74 -6.86 13.53 21.57
C ILE A 74 -7.04 15.04 21.40
N ASP A 75 -6.29 15.65 20.48
CA ASP A 75 -6.39 17.09 20.20
C ASP A 75 -7.81 17.48 19.75
N ALA A 76 -8.47 16.65 18.93
CA ALA A 76 -9.85 16.89 18.47
C ALA A 76 -10.90 16.72 19.58
N LEU A 77 -10.59 15.94 20.62
CA LEU A 77 -11.44 15.75 21.80
C LEU A 77 -11.14 16.75 22.93
N HIS A 78 -10.13 17.62 22.76
CA HIS A 78 -9.62 18.53 23.78
C HIS A 78 -9.23 17.84 25.10
N LEU A 79 -8.66 16.63 25.00
CA LEU A 79 -8.14 15.86 26.15
C LEU A 79 -6.63 16.09 26.37
#